data_AF-A0A945P968-F1
#
_entry.id   AF-A0A945P968-F1
#
_cell.length_a   1.000
_cell.length_b   1.000
_cell.length_c   1.000
_cell.angle_alpha   90.00
_cell.angle_beta   90.00
_cell.angle_gamma   90.00
#
_symmetry.space_group_name_H-M   'P 1'
#
loop_
_entity.id
_entity.type
_entity.pdbx_description
1 polymer ?
#
loop_
_entity_poly.entity_id
_entity_poly.type
_entity_poly.pdbx_seq_one_letter_code
_entity_poly.pdbx_strand_id
1 'polypeptide(L)'
;MVKLEAQLKKDLAALREQGKVITSVNPIAVLADRLSQDLDSGALAMDDIAHCLSNLSKRVVRRRASDLAGTVGIDDSLPAEAQRDAVCGEALGNARHWHFAVVFTGHPVFALGTGQSDAIGRLALAPKAKTQDLEQSAGITLEEEHQRVLAALGNAREAVGWLNRGLLEAAQKTAPGRWKETSLAPLIMASWVGYDLD
;
A
#
# COMPACT_ATOMS: atom_id res chain seq x y z
N MET A 1 -6.94 -28.31 -1.49
CA MET A 1 -6.88 -26.83 -1.54
C MET A 1 -5.65 -26.25 -0.83
N VAL A 2 -5.56 -26.14 0.51
CA VAL A 2 -4.30 -25.73 1.21
C VAL A 2 -3.13 -26.66 0.85
N LYS A 3 -3.44 -27.94 0.62
CA LYS A 3 -2.48 -28.95 0.16
C LYS A 3 -1.90 -28.67 -1.23
N LEU A 4 -2.67 -28.10 -2.16
CA LEU A 4 -2.18 -27.83 -3.52
C LEU A 4 -1.16 -26.70 -3.51
N GLU A 5 -1.48 -25.56 -2.88
CA GLU A 5 -0.52 -24.44 -2.77
C GLU A 5 0.79 -24.88 -2.09
N ALA A 6 0.68 -25.64 -0.99
CA ALA A 6 1.85 -26.15 -0.27
C ALA A 6 2.69 -27.10 -1.13
N GLN A 7 2.03 -27.99 -1.88
CA GLN A 7 2.68 -28.91 -2.81
C GLN A 7 3.40 -28.16 -3.93
N LEU A 8 2.71 -27.23 -4.61
CA LEU A 8 3.31 -26.42 -5.68
C LEU A 8 4.49 -25.58 -5.20
N LYS A 9 4.43 -25.04 -3.97
CA LYS A 9 5.57 -24.34 -3.35
C LYS A 9 6.75 -25.26 -3.10
N LYS A 10 6.50 -26.48 -2.59
CA LYS A 10 7.54 -27.48 -2.37
C LYS A 10 8.18 -27.91 -3.69
N ASP A 11 7.37 -28.15 -4.72
CA ASP A 11 7.86 -28.55 -6.04
C ASP A 11 8.68 -27.44 -6.70
N LEU A 12 8.20 -26.19 -6.64
CA LEU A 12 8.94 -25.04 -7.14
C LEU A 12 10.29 -24.87 -6.43
N ALA A 13 10.34 -25.08 -5.11
CA ALA A 13 11.59 -25.02 -4.35
C ALA A 13 12.57 -26.12 -4.79
N ALA A 14 12.10 -27.36 -4.94
CA ALA A 14 12.93 -28.46 -5.42
C ALA A 14 13.46 -28.22 -6.84
N LEU A 15 12.62 -27.72 -7.75
CA LEU A 15 13.02 -27.37 -9.11
C LEU A 15 14.04 -26.23 -9.14
N ARG A 16 13.91 -25.24 -8.24
CA ARG A 16 14.91 -24.17 -8.09
C ARG A 16 16.27 -24.69 -7.65
N GLU A 17 16.32 -25.64 -6.72
CA GLU A 17 17.59 -26.27 -6.33
C GLU A 17 18.23 -27.04 -7.49
N GLN A 18 17.43 -27.75 -8.28
CA GLN A 18 17.93 -28.42 -9.49
C GLN A 18 18.46 -27.43 -10.53
N GLY A 19 17.77 -26.31 -10.75
CA GLY A 19 18.17 -25.26 -11.69
C GLY A 19 19.48 -24.54 -11.31
N LYS A 20 19.89 -24.58 -10.03
CA LYS A 20 21.21 -24.08 -9.62
C LYS A 20 22.36 -24.96 -10.12
N VAL A 21 22.11 -26.25 -10.31
CA VAL A 21 23.10 -27.24 -10.75
C VAL A 21 23.02 -27.45 -12.26
N ILE A 22 21.80 -27.42 -12.82
CA ILE A 22 21.52 -27.69 -14.22
C ILE A 22 21.01 -26.40 -14.88
N THR A 23 21.87 -25.73 -15.62
CA THR A 23 21.58 -24.42 -16.25
C THR A 23 20.45 -24.46 -17.28
N SER A 24 20.15 -25.62 -17.87
CA SER A 24 19.04 -25.79 -18.82
C SER A 24 17.67 -25.94 -18.15
N VAL A 25 17.61 -26.14 -16.82
CA VAL A 25 16.35 -26.27 -16.10
C VAL A 25 15.82 -24.89 -15.75
N ASN A 26 14.70 -24.51 -16.35
CA ASN A 26 13.89 -23.38 -15.91
C ASN A 26 12.79 -23.90 -14.96
N PRO A 27 12.87 -23.63 -13.63
CA PRO A 27 11.93 -24.16 -12.65
C PRO A 27 10.48 -23.76 -12.90
N ILE A 28 10.25 -22.58 -13.48
CA ILE A 28 8.91 -22.07 -13.76
C ILE A 28 8.32 -22.81 -14.96
N ALA A 29 9.09 -22.98 -16.02
CA ALA A 29 8.64 -23.68 -17.22
C ALA A 29 8.30 -25.14 -16.92
N VAL A 30 9.14 -25.83 -16.14
CA VAL A 30 8.90 -27.23 -15.74
C VAL A 30 7.64 -27.36 -14.87
N LEU A 31 7.42 -26.43 -13.94
CA LEU A 31 6.20 -26.46 -13.12
C LEU A 31 4.95 -26.17 -13.95
N ALA A 32 5.04 -25.24 -14.91
CA ALA A 32 3.93 -24.93 -15.82
C ALA A 32 3.56 -26.12 -16.71
N ASP A 33 4.55 -26.83 -17.25
CA ASP A 33 4.34 -28.04 -18.05
C ASP A 33 3.67 -29.16 -17.24
N ARG A 34 4.10 -29.38 -15.99
CA ARG A 34 3.44 -30.32 -15.07
C ARG A 34 1.99 -29.96 -14.79
N LEU A 35 1.74 -28.68 -14.49
CA LEU A 35 0.37 -28.20 -14.28
C LEU A 35 -0.50 -28.40 -15.53
N SER A 36 0.06 -28.20 -16.73
CA SER A 36 -0.66 -28.46 -17.99
C SER A 36 -1.02 -29.94 -18.12
N GLN A 37 -0.08 -30.85 -17.87
CA GLN A 37 -0.32 -32.30 -17.94
C GLN A 37 -1.34 -32.77 -16.89
N ASP A 38 -1.29 -32.21 -15.68
CA ASP A 38 -2.24 -32.52 -14.62
C ASP A 38 -3.66 -32.03 -14.97
N LEU A 39 -3.78 -30.87 -15.63
CA LEU A 39 -5.05 -30.37 -16.16
C LEU A 39 -5.58 -31.23 -17.31
N ASP A 40 -4.73 -31.58 -18.29
CA ASP A 40 -5.10 -32.38 -19.46
C ASP A 40 -5.53 -33.80 -19.09
N SER A 41 -4.88 -34.39 -18.08
CA SER A 41 -5.22 -35.72 -17.55
C SER A 41 -6.41 -35.72 -16.59
N GLY A 42 -6.88 -34.54 -16.17
CA GLY A 42 -7.94 -34.38 -15.17
C GLY A 42 -7.50 -34.70 -13.73
N ALA A 43 -6.20 -34.88 -13.48
CA ALA A 43 -5.64 -35.02 -12.14
C ALA A 43 -5.78 -33.74 -11.30
N LEU A 44 -5.89 -32.59 -11.98
CA LEU A 44 -6.14 -31.27 -11.40
C LEU A 44 -7.33 -30.61 -12.10
N ALA A 45 -8.27 -30.04 -11.34
CA ALA A 45 -9.38 -29.28 -11.91
C ALA A 45 -9.02 -27.79 -12.07
N MET A 46 -9.60 -27.11 -13.07
CA MET A 46 -9.46 -25.65 -13.23
C MET A 46 -9.91 -24.88 -11.98
N ASP A 47 -10.95 -25.38 -11.30
CA ASP A 47 -11.43 -24.78 -10.05
C ASP A 47 -10.39 -24.85 -8.93
N ASP A 48 -9.56 -25.89 -8.86
CA ASP A 48 -8.49 -25.99 -7.87
C ASP A 48 -7.44 -24.89 -8.08
N ILE A 49 -7.09 -24.60 -9.34
CA ILE A 49 -6.20 -23.49 -9.70
C ILE A 49 -6.84 -22.15 -9.34
N ALA A 50 -8.09 -21.92 -9.73
CA ALA A 50 -8.80 -20.67 -9.44
C ALA A 50 -8.85 -20.38 -7.93
N HIS A 51 -9.13 -21.41 -7.11
CA HIS A 51 -9.12 -21.26 -5.67
C HIS A 51 -7.71 -21.05 -5.08
N CYS A 52 -6.69 -21.72 -5.64
CA CYS A 52 -5.29 -21.49 -5.25
C CYS A 52 -4.89 -20.03 -5.50
N LEU A 53 -5.21 -19.50 -6.70
CA LEU A 53 -4.95 -18.12 -7.07
C LEU A 53 -5.70 -17.13 -6.17
N SER A 54 -7.00 -17.37 -5.89
CA SER A 54 -7.79 -16.55 -4.95
C SER A 54 -7.16 -16.50 -3.55
N ASN A 55 -6.68 -17.63 -3.03
CA ASN A 55 -6.03 -17.68 -1.72
C ASN A 55 -4.69 -16.92 -1.71
N LEU A 56 -3.86 -17.08 -2.74
CA LEU A 56 -2.61 -16.33 -2.89
C LEU A 56 -2.89 -14.83 -3.01
N SER A 57 -3.86 -14.45 -3.84
CA SER A 57 -4.34 -13.10 -4.04
C SER A 57 -4.74 -12.43 -2.71
N LYS A 58 -5.67 -13.02 -1.95
CA LYS A 58 -6.10 -12.51 -0.64
C LYS A 58 -4.94 -12.36 0.34
N ARG A 59 -3.96 -13.27 0.30
CA ARG A 59 -2.76 -13.22 1.14
C ARG A 59 -1.85 -12.05 0.76
N VAL A 60 -1.65 -11.82 -0.54
CA VAL A 60 -0.86 -10.69 -1.04
C VAL A 60 -1.53 -9.36 -0.70
N VAL A 61 -2.86 -9.24 -0.87
CA VAL A 61 -3.62 -8.02 -0.51
C VAL A 61 -3.48 -7.70 0.97
N ARG A 62 -3.65 -8.69 1.87
CA ARG A 62 -3.46 -8.49 3.31
C ARG A 62 -2.04 -8.08 3.66
N ARG A 63 -1.04 -8.73 3.06
CA ARG A 63 0.36 -8.39 3.30
C ARG A 63 0.65 -6.96 2.86
N ARG A 64 0.23 -6.55 1.66
CA ARG A 64 0.39 -5.18 1.18
C ARG A 64 -0.26 -4.14 2.09
N ALA A 65 -1.47 -4.43 2.58
CA ALA A 65 -2.15 -3.54 3.53
C ALA A 65 -1.42 -3.45 4.87
N SER A 66 -0.90 -4.57 5.39
CA SER A 66 -0.09 -4.59 6.62
C SER A 66 1.24 -3.86 6.45
N ASP A 67 1.93 -4.06 5.32
CA ASP A 67 3.19 -3.38 5.02
C ASP A 67 2.96 -1.87 4.87
N LEU A 68 1.84 -1.47 4.25
CA LEU A 68 1.43 -0.07 4.15
C LEU A 68 1.15 0.53 5.54
N ALA A 69 0.35 -0.14 6.37
CA ALA A 69 0.04 0.30 7.73
C ALA A 69 1.32 0.50 8.57
N GLY A 70 2.26 -0.44 8.50
CA GLY A 70 3.55 -0.33 9.17
C GLY A 70 4.41 0.82 8.63
N THR A 71 4.40 1.04 7.31
CA THR A 71 5.17 2.14 6.67
C THR A 71 4.67 3.51 7.11
N VAL A 72 3.35 3.69 7.25
CA VAL A 72 2.77 4.97 7.68
C VAL A 72 2.58 5.08 9.19
N GLY A 73 3.00 4.07 9.96
CA GLY A 73 2.95 4.08 11.43
C GLY A 73 1.54 4.00 12.02
N ILE A 74 0.58 3.38 11.32
CA ILE A 74 -0.77 3.17 11.87
C ILE A 74 -0.71 2.13 12.98
N ASP A 75 -1.16 2.53 14.17
CA ASP A 75 -1.44 1.63 15.30
C ASP A 75 -2.95 1.38 15.41
N ASP A 76 -3.43 0.19 15.08
CA ASP A 76 -4.86 -0.14 15.13
C ASP A 76 -5.40 -0.32 16.56
N SER A 77 -4.53 -0.32 17.56
CA SER A 77 -4.89 -0.39 18.98
C SER A 77 -5.24 0.96 19.61
N LEU A 78 -4.85 2.06 18.95
CA LEU A 78 -5.04 3.42 19.45
C LEU A 78 -6.02 4.21 18.57
N PRO A 79 -6.91 5.03 19.14
CA PRO A 79 -7.68 6.01 18.37
C PRO A 79 -6.76 6.94 17.57
N ALA A 80 -7.17 7.36 16.38
CA ALA A 80 -6.38 8.22 15.52
C ALA A 80 -6.00 9.54 16.22
N GLU A 81 -6.90 10.11 17.00
CA GLU A 81 -6.66 11.34 17.77
C GLU A 81 -5.56 11.15 18.83
N ALA A 82 -5.49 9.99 19.48
CA ALA A 82 -4.45 9.70 20.46
C ALA A 82 -3.07 9.58 19.78
N GLN A 83 -3.02 8.92 18.62
CA GLN A 83 -1.79 8.82 17.81
C GLN A 83 -1.32 10.22 17.37
N ARG A 84 -2.23 11.05 16.88
CA ARG A 84 -1.94 12.45 16.51
C ARG A 84 -1.41 13.26 17.67
N ASP A 85 -2.08 13.19 18.83
CA ASP A 85 -1.72 13.99 19.99
C ASP A 85 -0.31 13.62 20.50
N ALA A 86 0.07 12.34 20.44
CA ALA A 86 1.43 11.89 20.73
C ALA A 86 2.45 12.52 19.77
N VAL A 87 2.21 12.39 18.45
CA VAL A 87 3.08 12.97 17.41
C VAL A 87 3.19 14.49 17.55
N CYS A 88 2.07 15.19 17.79
CA CYS A 88 2.05 16.64 17.93
C CYS A 88 2.77 17.11 19.20
N GLY A 89 2.64 16.37 20.30
CA GLY A 89 3.33 16.66 21.56
C GLY A 89 4.84 16.62 21.39
N GLU A 90 5.36 15.60 20.70
CA GLU A 90 6.79 15.46 20.39
C GLU A 90 7.27 16.52 19.39
N ALA A 91 6.46 16.81 18.37
CA ALA A 91 6.81 17.72 17.29
C ALA A 91 6.75 19.21 17.65
N LEU A 92 5.99 19.58 18.70
CA LEU A 92 5.65 20.98 19.01
C LEU A 92 6.86 21.91 19.08
N GLY A 93 7.96 21.46 19.69
CA GLY A 93 9.19 22.26 19.84
C GLY A 93 9.87 22.58 18.50
N ASN A 94 9.74 21.69 17.52
CA ASN A 94 10.41 21.81 16.22
C ASN A 94 9.48 22.35 15.12
N ALA A 95 8.15 22.27 15.32
CA ALA A 95 7.15 22.63 14.30
C ALA A 95 7.29 24.06 13.77
N ARG A 96 7.80 24.99 14.60
CA ARG A 96 8.05 26.39 14.22
C ARG A 96 9.12 26.57 13.13
N HIS A 97 9.93 25.54 12.88
CA HIS A 97 11.03 25.58 11.92
C HIS A 97 10.74 24.78 10.65
N TRP A 98 9.58 24.14 10.55
CA TRP A 98 9.24 23.31 9.40
C TRP A 98 8.99 24.17 8.15
N HIS A 99 9.76 23.89 7.10
CA HIS A 99 9.62 24.49 5.78
C HIS A 99 9.83 23.40 4.73
N PHE A 100 8.82 22.53 4.61
CA PHE A 100 8.85 21.43 3.67
C PHE A 100 7.95 21.71 2.48
N ALA A 101 8.33 21.19 1.32
CA ALA A 101 7.48 21.11 0.15
C ALA A 101 7.47 19.66 -0.35
N VAL A 102 6.27 19.16 -0.68
CA VAL A 102 6.07 17.84 -1.26
C VAL A 102 5.51 18.02 -2.66
N VAL A 103 6.17 17.45 -3.66
CA VAL A 103 5.71 17.47 -5.04
C VAL A 103 5.35 16.05 -5.45
N PHE A 104 4.09 15.85 -5.82
CA PHE A 104 3.60 14.55 -6.31
C PHE A 104 3.95 14.40 -7.79
N THR A 105 4.69 13.35 -8.12
CA THR A 105 5.11 13.01 -9.48
C THR A 105 4.38 11.76 -9.99
N GLY A 106 4.44 11.53 -11.31
CA GLY A 106 3.80 10.37 -11.93
C GLY A 106 4.41 9.05 -11.44
N HIS A 107 3.58 8.02 -11.31
CA HIS A 107 4.07 6.72 -10.84
C HIS A 107 4.58 5.90 -12.04
N PRO A 108 5.81 5.36 -12.01
CA PRO A 108 6.41 4.73 -13.18
C PRO A 108 5.70 3.44 -13.64
N VAL A 109 4.99 2.75 -12.73
CA VAL A 109 4.28 1.49 -13.03
C VAL A 109 2.95 1.32 -12.27
N PHE A 110 1.82 1.17 -12.97
CA PHE A 110 0.51 0.95 -12.34
C PHE A 110 0.16 -0.55 -12.27
N ALA A 111 0.68 -1.22 -11.23
CA ALA A 111 0.46 -2.66 -11.02
C ALA A 111 -0.94 -3.03 -10.50
N LEU A 112 -1.71 -2.06 -10.02
CA LEU A 112 -3.03 -2.26 -9.44
C LEU A 112 -4.05 -1.36 -10.13
N GLY A 113 -5.24 -1.90 -10.36
CA GLY A 113 -6.40 -1.10 -10.74
C GLY A 113 -6.73 -0.10 -9.62
N THR A 114 -7.32 1.02 -10.01
CA THR A 114 -7.51 2.15 -9.09
C THR A 114 -8.37 1.81 -7.87
N GLY A 115 -9.43 1.01 -8.07
CA GLY A 115 -10.28 0.51 -6.97
C GLY A 115 -9.55 -0.44 -6.02
N GLN A 116 -8.55 -1.18 -6.51
CA GLN A 116 -7.77 -2.10 -5.69
C GLN A 116 -6.78 -1.37 -4.79
N SER A 117 -6.16 -0.29 -5.30
CA SER A 117 -5.31 0.59 -4.50
C SER A 117 -6.11 1.21 -3.33
N ASP A 118 -7.33 1.68 -3.59
CA ASP A 118 -8.22 2.21 -2.55
C ASP A 118 -8.62 1.12 -1.53
N ALA A 119 -8.91 -0.09 -2.01
CA ALA A 119 -9.26 -1.23 -1.15
C ALA A 119 -8.10 -1.62 -0.22
N ILE A 120 -6.86 -1.61 -0.71
CA ILE A 120 -5.65 -1.86 0.10
C ILE A 120 -5.47 -0.77 1.16
N GLY A 121 -5.66 0.50 0.79
CA GLY A 121 -5.61 1.62 1.74
C GLY A 121 -6.64 1.49 2.86
N ARG A 122 -7.88 1.15 2.51
CA ARG A 122 -8.94 0.90 3.52
C ARG A 122 -8.64 -0.32 4.38
N LEU A 123 -8.07 -1.37 3.81
CA LEU A 123 -7.68 -2.57 4.54
C LEU A 123 -6.52 -2.29 5.51
N ALA A 124 -5.62 -1.36 5.19
CA ALA A 124 -4.56 -0.93 6.10
C ALA A 124 -5.12 -0.29 7.38
N LEU A 125 -6.24 0.43 7.27
CA LEU A 125 -6.96 1.02 8.41
C LEU A 125 -7.88 0.01 9.14
N ALA A 126 -8.31 -1.05 8.47
CA ALA A 126 -9.24 -2.04 8.99
C ALA A 126 -8.79 -3.47 8.64
N PRO A 127 -7.74 -4.01 9.29
CA PRO A 127 -7.08 -5.26 8.89
C PRO A 127 -7.98 -6.50 8.96
N LYS A 128 -9.09 -6.41 9.70
CA LYS A 128 -10.11 -7.47 9.83
C LYS A 128 -11.20 -7.42 8.75
N ALA A 129 -11.20 -6.41 7.88
CA ALA A 129 -12.19 -6.28 6.82
C ALA A 129 -12.06 -7.41 5.78
N LYS A 130 -13.16 -7.65 5.05
CA LYS A 130 -13.14 -8.60 3.94
C LYS A 130 -12.21 -8.10 2.84
N THR A 131 -11.39 -9.00 2.31
CA THR A 131 -10.47 -8.72 1.20
C THR A 131 -11.08 -9.15 -0.12
N GLN A 132 -10.80 -8.38 -1.17
CA GLN A 132 -11.11 -8.73 -2.54
C GLN A 132 -9.92 -9.44 -3.20
N ASP A 133 -10.18 -10.11 -4.31
CA ASP A 133 -9.11 -10.72 -5.11
C ASP A 133 -8.38 -9.65 -5.93
N LEU A 134 -7.08 -9.86 -6.17
CA LEU A 134 -6.30 -9.07 -7.11
C LEU A 134 -6.88 -9.23 -8.50
N GLU A 135 -6.95 -8.11 -9.21
CA GLU A 135 -7.47 -8.01 -10.56
C GLU A 135 -6.33 -7.49 -11.44
N GLN A 136 -6.37 -7.88 -12.70
CA GLN A 136 -5.42 -7.35 -13.66
C GLN A 136 -5.68 -5.85 -13.83
N SER A 137 -4.64 -5.04 -13.65
CA SER A 137 -4.69 -3.62 -13.97
C SER A 137 -4.92 -3.45 -15.47
N ALA A 138 -5.92 -2.64 -15.85
CA ALA A 138 -6.14 -2.22 -17.23
C ALA A 138 -5.19 -1.09 -17.67
N GLY A 139 -4.25 -0.70 -16.81
CA GLY A 139 -3.51 0.54 -16.93
C GLY A 139 -4.30 1.73 -16.36
N ILE A 140 -3.72 2.92 -16.50
CA ILE A 140 -4.36 4.18 -16.13
C ILE A 140 -4.09 5.17 -17.27
N THR A 141 -5.07 6.01 -17.58
CA THR A 141 -4.90 7.15 -18.47
C THR A 141 -4.25 8.32 -17.73
N LEU A 142 -3.64 9.26 -18.47
CA LEU A 142 -3.08 10.47 -17.86
C LEU A 142 -4.14 11.29 -17.10
N GLU A 143 -5.35 11.38 -17.64
CA GLU A 143 -6.48 12.05 -16.98
C GLU A 143 -6.83 11.35 -15.65
N GLU A 144 -6.94 10.02 -15.64
CA GLU A 144 -7.20 9.28 -14.40
C GLU A 144 -6.07 9.44 -13.38
N GLU A 145 -4.81 9.43 -13.81
CA GLU A 145 -3.66 9.68 -12.93
C GLU A 145 -3.69 11.09 -12.34
N HIS A 146 -4.04 12.09 -13.16
CA HIS A 146 -4.22 13.47 -12.74
C HIS A 146 -5.35 13.61 -11.71
N GLN A 147 -6.52 13.04 -11.98
CA GLN A 147 -7.63 13.06 -11.00
C GLN A 147 -7.24 12.38 -9.68
N ARG A 148 -6.44 11.32 -9.74
CA ARG A 148 -5.93 10.62 -8.56
C ARG A 148 -4.97 11.47 -7.76
N VAL A 149 -4.07 12.21 -8.41
CA VAL A 149 -3.16 13.11 -7.69
C VAL A 149 -3.91 14.28 -7.05
N LEU A 150 -4.95 14.81 -7.70
CA LEU A 150 -5.79 15.86 -7.14
C LEU A 150 -6.54 15.37 -5.89
N ALA A 151 -7.06 14.14 -5.92
CA ALA A 151 -7.66 13.52 -4.74
C ALA A 151 -6.63 13.31 -3.61
N ALA A 152 -5.42 12.86 -3.93
CA ALA A 152 -4.34 12.70 -2.96
C ALA A 152 -3.93 14.05 -2.34
N LEU A 153 -3.82 15.12 -3.15
CA LEU A 153 -3.58 16.48 -2.67
C LEU A 153 -4.69 16.97 -1.75
N GLY A 154 -5.96 16.67 -2.07
CA GLY A 154 -7.11 16.94 -1.19
C GLY A 154 -6.94 16.29 0.18
N ASN A 155 -6.69 14.97 0.21
CA ASN A 155 -6.45 14.22 1.44
C ASN A 155 -5.25 14.77 2.23
N ALA A 156 -4.17 15.13 1.53
CA ALA A 156 -2.97 15.65 2.17
C ALA A 156 -3.21 17.05 2.78
N ARG A 157 -4.01 17.91 2.13
CA ARG A 157 -4.47 19.19 2.70
C ARG A 157 -5.30 19.00 3.96
N GLU A 158 -6.21 18.02 3.97
CA GLU A 158 -6.99 17.69 5.16
C GLU A 158 -6.09 17.19 6.30
N ALA A 159 -5.13 16.31 5.99
CA ALA A 159 -4.17 15.80 6.96
C ALA A 159 -3.30 16.93 7.56
N VAL A 160 -2.84 17.89 6.74
CA VAL A 160 -2.13 19.09 7.22
C VAL A 160 -3.01 19.93 8.13
N GLY A 161 -4.29 20.10 7.81
CA GLY A 161 -5.26 20.78 8.68
C GLY A 161 -5.42 20.07 10.03
N TRP A 162 -5.46 18.74 10.02
CA TRP A 162 -5.58 17.92 11.22
C TRP A 162 -4.32 17.97 12.09
N LEU A 163 -3.13 17.94 11.48
CA LEU A 163 -1.84 18.13 12.14
C LEU A 163 -1.73 19.52 12.77
N ASN A 164 -2.08 20.57 12.03
CA ASN A 164 -2.11 21.95 12.52
C ASN A 164 -2.97 22.11 13.77
N ARG A 165 -4.17 21.51 13.73
CA ARG A 165 -5.07 21.52 14.88
C ARG A 165 -4.41 20.85 16.09
N GLY A 166 -3.83 19.66 15.93
CA GLY A 166 -3.16 18.95 17.01
C GLY A 166 -1.98 19.73 17.59
N LEU A 167 -1.17 20.39 16.76
CA LEU A 167 -0.06 21.24 17.20
C LEU A 167 -0.55 22.46 17.99
N LEU A 168 -1.63 23.12 17.56
CA LEU A 168 -2.22 24.24 18.30
C LEU A 168 -2.83 23.79 19.62
N GLU A 169 -3.52 22.65 19.65
CA GLU A 169 -4.08 22.05 20.87
C GLU A 169 -2.96 21.70 21.87
N ALA A 170 -1.86 21.11 21.39
CA ALA A 170 -0.68 20.83 22.20
C ALA A 170 0.00 22.12 22.70
N ALA A 171 0.10 23.16 21.85
CA ALA A 171 0.63 24.46 22.23
C ALA A 171 -0.25 25.14 23.30
N GLN A 172 -1.57 25.03 23.19
CA GLN A 172 -2.51 25.59 24.16
C GLN A 172 -2.39 24.90 25.52
N LYS A 173 -2.18 23.58 25.54
CA LYS A 173 -1.96 22.81 26.79
C LYS A 173 -0.63 23.18 27.47
N THR A 174 0.45 23.35 26.70
CA THR A 174 1.80 23.57 27.24
C THR A 174 2.14 25.03 27.50
N ALA A 175 1.59 25.97 26.72
CA ALA A 175 1.79 27.40 26.85
C ALA A 175 0.49 28.21 26.59
N PRO A 176 -0.52 28.14 27.50
CA PRO A 176 -1.85 28.73 27.29
C PRO A 176 -1.87 30.23 26.96
N GLY A 177 -0.86 30.99 27.37
CA GLY A 177 -0.75 32.43 27.10
C GLY A 177 -0.03 32.78 25.78
N ARG A 178 0.70 31.84 25.19
CA ARG A 178 1.59 32.10 24.03
C ARG A 178 1.34 31.18 22.83
N TRP A 179 0.34 30.31 22.89
CA TRP A 179 0.05 29.35 21.82
C TRP A 179 -0.23 30.03 20.46
N LYS A 180 -0.74 31.27 20.45
CA LYS A 180 -0.95 32.08 19.24
C LYS A 180 0.35 32.53 18.57
N GLU A 181 1.48 32.47 19.27
CA GLU A 181 2.81 32.75 18.74
C GLU A 181 3.38 31.54 17.98
N THR A 182 2.69 30.40 17.99
CA THR A 182 3.10 29.22 17.23
C THR A 182 2.86 29.48 15.75
N SER A 183 3.95 29.70 15.01
CA SER A 183 3.92 29.78 13.55
C SER A 183 3.57 28.40 13.00
N LEU A 184 2.44 28.31 12.31
CA LEU A 184 2.06 27.12 11.55
C LEU A 184 2.52 27.33 10.10
N ALA A 185 3.52 26.57 9.67
CA ALA A 185 3.96 26.56 8.27
C ALA A 185 4.11 25.14 7.72
N PRO A 186 3.10 24.24 7.83
CA PRO A 186 3.37 22.84 7.59
C PRO A 186 3.02 22.54 6.14
N LEU A 187 4.08 22.32 5.37
CA LEU A 187 4.06 21.66 4.08
C LEU A 187 3.32 22.41 2.97
N ILE A 188 4.10 22.89 2.00
CA ILE A 188 3.60 23.19 0.67
C ILE A 188 3.39 21.86 -0.06
N MET A 189 2.28 21.73 -0.78
CA MET A 189 2.00 20.54 -1.60
C MET A 189 1.67 20.96 -3.02
N ALA A 190 2.31 20.32 -3.98
CA ALA A 190 2.16 20.59 -5.42
C ALA A 190 2.18 19.27 -6.20
N SER A 191 1.88 19.32 -7.50
CA SER A 191 2.00 18.16 -8.37
C SER A 191 2.53 18.53 -9.75
N TRP A 192 3.25 17.58 -10.34
CA TRP A 192 3.73 17.58 -11.71
C TRP A 192 2.89 16.70 -12.64
N VAL A 193 2.06 15.81 -12.10
CA VAL A 193 1.20 14.92 -12.90
C VAL A 193 0.24 15.76 -13.74
N GLY A 194 0.25 15.55 -15.06
CA GLY A 194 -0.58 16.30 -16.01
C GLY A 194 -0.06 17.71 -16.35
N TYR A 195 1.08 18.13 -15.80
CA TYR A 195 1.69 19.44 -16.04
C TYR A 195 3.13 19.37 -16.54
N ASP A 196 3.84 18.31 -16.17
CA ASP A 196 5.18 18.02 -16.64
C ASP A 196 5.12 17.44 -18.05
N LEU A 197 5.80 18.11 -18.97
CA LEU A 197 5.79 17.81 -20.41
C LEU A 197 7.17 17.43 -20.93
N ASP A 198 8.17 17.37 -20.04
CA ASP A 198 9.55 17.04 -20.37
C ASP A 198 9.80 15.55 -20.65
#